data_AF-A0A542UIZ2-F1
#
_entry.id   AF-A0A542UIZ2-F1
#
_cell.length_a   1.000
_cell.length_b   1.000
_cell.length_c   1.000
_cell.angle_alpha   90.00
_cell.angle_beta   90.00
_cell.angle_gamma   90.00
#
_symmetry.space_group_name_H-M   'P 1'
#
loop_
_entity.id
_entity.type
_entity.pdbx_description
1 polymer ?
#
loop_
_entity_poly.entity_id
_entity_poly.type
_entity_poly.pdbx_seq_one_letter_code
_entity_poly.pdbx_strand_id
1 'polypeptide(L)' 'MKTCRQFAITRKGYEREIRILSTHSERHADKPSGKASAKRALAAKAQMARALSSHVGRCPECG' A
#
# COMPACT_ATOMS: atom_id res chain seq x y z
N MET A 1 -4.24 -9.92 17.12
CA MET A 1 -5.15 -8.97 16.47
C MET A 1 -5.99 -9.74 15.47
N LYS A 2 -7.32 -9.71 15.60
CA LYS A 2 -8.19 -10.32 14.58
C LYS A 2 -8.32 -9.33 13.42
N THR A 3 -8.25 -9.84 12.19
CA THR A 3 -8.42 -9.05 10.97
C THR A 3 -9.45 -9.72 10.08
N CYS A 4 -10.44 -8.98 9.60
CA CYS A 4 -11.47 -9.50 8.73
C CYS A 4 -10.97 -9.71 7.29
N ARG A 5 -11.79 -10.36 6.47
CA ARG A 5 -11.51 -10.58 5.04
C ARG A 5 -11.28 -9.27 4.29
N GLN A 6 -12.06 -8.23 4.61
CA GLN A 6 -11.94 -6.93 3.94
C GLN A 6 -10.59 -6.27 4.22
N PHE A 7 -10.10 -6.33 5.47
CA PHE A 7 -8.76 -5.86 5.82
C PHE A 7 -7.69 -6.54 4.97
N ALA A 8 -7.76 -7.88 4.83
CA ALA A 8 -6.79 -8.64 4.05
C ALA A 8 -6.84 -8.29 2.55
N ILE A 9 -8.04 -8.06 2.00
CA ILE A 9 -8.21 -7.65 0.59
C ILE A 9 -7.61 -6.26 0.37
N THR A 10 -7.95 -5.28 1.22
CA THR A 10 -7.43 -3.91 1.12
C THR A 10 -5.91 -3.90 1.24
N ARG A 11 -5.36 -4.63 2.22
CA ARG A 11 -3.90 -4.76 2.40
C ARG A 11 -3.24 -5.36 1.15
N LYS A 12 -3.75 -6.47 0.63
CA LYS A 12 -3.20 -7.13 -0.57
C LYS A 12 -3.24 -6.22 -1.81
N GLY A 13 -4.30 -5.41 -1.95
CA GLY A 13 -4.41 -4.43 -3.03
C GLY A 13 -3.28 -3.41 -3.02
N TYR A 14 -3.06 -2.76 -1.87
CA TYR A 14 -1.95 -1.83 -1.70
C TYR A 14 -0.58 -2.49 -1.83
N GLU A 15 -0.38 -3.67 -1.24
CA GLU A 15 0.89 -4.40 -1.36
C GLU A 15 1.24 -4.70 -2.83
N ARG A 16 0.23 -5.06 -3.64
CA ARG A 16 0.41 -5.28 -5.09
C ARG A 16 0.81 -3.99 -5.79
N GLU A 17 0.12 -2.88 -5.53
CA GLU A 17 0.44 -1.57 -6.11
C GLU A 17 1.85 -1.11 -5.75
N ILE A 18 2.21 -1.18 -4.46
CA ILE A 18 3.53 -0.83 -3.95
C ILE A 18 4.61 -1.66 -4.65
N ARG A 19 4.38 -2.96 -4.82
CA ARG A 19 5.31 -3.86 -5.52
C ARG A 19 5.52 -3.42 -6.96
N ILE A 20 4.43 -3.16 -7.70
CA ILE A 20 4.50 -2.72 -9.10
C ILE A 20 5.30 -1.42 -9.22
N LEU A 21 4.99 -0.44 -8.35
CA LEU A 21 5.68 0.85 -8.35
C LEU A 21 7.15 0.74 -7.97
N SER A 22 7.48 -0.12 -7.01
CA SER A 22 8.86 -0.36 -6.57
C SER A 22 9.68 -1.03 -7.67
N THR A 23 9.15 -2.09 -8.28
CA THR A 23 9.79 -2.79 -9.41
C THR A 23 9.98 -1.85 -10.61
N HIS A 24 8.98 -1.01 -10.93
CA HIS A 24 9.14 -0.01 -11.97
C HIS A 24 10.22 1.02 -11.61
N SER A 25 10.27 1.45 -10.35
CA SER A 25 11.31 2.37 -9.88
C SER A 25 12.71 1.77 -10.03
N GLU A 26 12.89 0.52 -9.64
CA GLU A 26 14.17 -0.19 -9.73
C GLU A 26 14.62 -0.34 -11.19
N ARG A 27 13.70 -0.75 -12.08
CA ARG A 27 13.99 -0.89 -13.53
C ARG A 27 14.30 0.42 -14.24
N HIS A 28 13.90 1.55 -13.66
CA HIS A 28 14.02 2.87 -14.28
C HIS A 28 14.66 3.89 -13.33
N ALA A 29 15.60 3.46 -12.48
CA ALA A 29 16.20 4.28 -11.42
C ALA A 29 16.79 5.60 -11.95
N ASP A 30 17.40 5.57 -13.14
CA ASP A 30 18.02 6.74 -13.77
C ASP A 30 17.02 7.67 -14.47
N LYS A 31 15.77 7.22 -14.65
CA LYS A 31 14.74 7.97 -15.37
C LYS A 31 13.84 8.74 -14.39
N PRO A 32 13.36 9.94 -14.77
CA PRO A 32 12.36 10.67 -13.97
C PRO A 32 11.12 9.84 -13.65
N SER A 33 10.71 8.94 -14.56
CA SER A 33 9.59 8.01 -14.35
C SER A 33 9.83 7.02 -13.21
N GLY A 34 11.07 6.54 -13.02
CA GLY A 34 11.42 5.68 -11.89
C GLY A 34 11.35 6.43 -10.57
N LYS A 35 11.94 7.64 -10.51
CA LYS A 35 11.84 8.54 -9.33
C LYS A 35 10.40 8.88 -8.97
N ALA A 36 9.54 9.11 -9.96
CA ALA A 36 8.12 9.34 -9.75
C ALA A 36 7.43 8.09 -9.15
N SER A 37 7.74 6.90 -9.67
CA SER A 37 7.21 5.64 -9.15
C SER A 37 7.69 5.34 -7.72
N ALA A 38 8.93 5.66 -7.36
CA ALA A 38 9.40 5.59 -5.96
C ALA A 38 8.56 6.48 -5.03
N LYS A 39 8.34 7.75 -5.42
CA LYS A 39 7.50 8.67 -4.64
C LYS A 39 6.07 8.14 -4.48
N ARG A 40 5.50 7.58 -5.55
CA ARG A 40 4.17 6.97 -5.51
C ARG A 40 4.14 5.73 -4.60
N ALA A 41 5.17 4.89 -4.61
CA ALA A 41 5.25 3.73 -3.72
C ALA A 41 5.27 4.14 -2.24
N LEU A 42 6.00 5.21 -1.89
CA LEU A 42 6.01 5.78 -0.54
C LEU A 42 4.63 6.35 -0.16
N ALA A 43 3.99 7.09 -1.06
CA ALA A 43 2.65 7.61 -0.84
C ALA A 43 1.63 6.47 -0.64
N ALA A 44 1.70 5.41 -1.44
CA ALA A 44 0.84 4.23 -1.33
C ALA A 44 1.03 3.51 0.02
N LYS A 45 2.26 3.39 0.54
CA LYS A 45 2.50 2.87 1.90
C LYS A 45 1.80 3.71 2.97
N ALA A 46 1.89 5.04 2.89
CA ALA A 46 1.25 5.93 3.86
C ALA A 46 -0.29 5.90 3.74
N GLN A 47 -0.83 5.77 2.53
CA GLN A 47 -2.27 5.60 2.30
C GLN A 47 -2.77 4.25 2.83
N MET A 48 -2.03 3.17 2.59
CA MET A 48 -2.33 1.84 3.13
C MET A 48 -2.42 1.88 4.65
N ALA A 49 -1.41 2.46 5.33
CA ALA A 49 -1.42 2.57 6.79
C ALA A 49 -2.68 3.29 7.30
N ARG A 50 -3.02 4.44 6.70
CA ARG A 50 -4.24 5.19 7.05
C ARG A 50 -5.52 4.39 6.81
N ALA A 51 -5.63 3.71 5.68
CA ALA A 51 -6.79 2.90 5.33
C ALA A 51 -6.98 1.75 6.32
N LEU A 52 -5.90 1.04 6.66
CA LEU A 52 -5.94 -0.09 7.59
C LEU A 52 -6.22 0.38 9.03
N SER A 53 -5.60 1.46 9.49
CA SER A 53 -5.89 2.04 10.82
C SER A 53 -7.34 2.51 10.94
N SER A 54 -7.86 3.19 9.91
CA SER A 54 -9.26 3.60 9.86
C SER A 54 -10.21 2.41 9.86
N HIS A 55 -9.85 1.33 9.15
CA HIS A 55 -10.64 0.11 9.12
C HIS A 55 -10.70 -0.56 10.48
N VAL A 56 -9.56 -0.73 11.16
CA VAL A 56 -9.50 -1.34 12.50
C VAL A 56 -10.31 -0.52 13.52
N GLY A 57 -10.28 0.81 13.45
CA GLY A 57 -11.07 1.66 14.34
C GLY A 57 -12.60 1.64 14.10
N ARG A 58 -13.07 1.04 13.01
CA ARG A 58 -14.49 1.04 12.62
C ARG A 58 -15.10 -0.35 12.46
N CYS A 59 -14.28 -1.35 12.18
CA CYS A 59 -14.75 -2.70 11.89
C CYS A 59 -14.96 -3.47 13.21
N PRO A 60 -16.18 -3.96 13.50
CA PRO A 60 -16.46 -4.69 14.73
C PRO A 60 -15.74 -6.06 14.81
N GLU A 61 -15.26 -6.58 13.69
CA GLU A 61 -14.48 -7.82 13.62
C GLU A 61 -12.97 -7.61 13.76
N CYS A 62 -12.48 -6.39 13.53
CA CYS A 62 -11.04 -6.09 13.58
C CYS A 62 -10.65 -5.49 14.93
N GLY A 63 -9.59 -6.01 15.54
CA GLY A 63 -9.15 -5.67 16.90
C GLY A 63 -8.72 -6.92 17.65
#